data_AF-A0AAW9TWL6-F1
#
_entry.id   AF-A0AAW9TWL6-F1
#
_cell.length_a   1.000
_cell.length_b   1.000
_cell.length_c   1.000
_cell.angle_alpha   90.00
_cell.angle_beta   90.00
_cell.angle_gamma   90.00
#
_symmetry.space_group_name_H-M   'P 1'
#
loop_
_entity.id
_entity.type
_entity.pdbx_description
1 polymer ?
#
loop_
_entity_poly.entity_id
_entity_poly.type
_entity_poly.pdbx_seq_one_letter_code
_entity_poly.pdbx_strand_id
1 'polypeptide(L)'
;MHEYKKLKRISRIRSNATRFWLLPAIVVLGTLVGCGGEDGSQTAPNPSKDLARSASIAPVPVGTGFDFYVLSLSWSPTWCDANDPKGKSDQCETGSGHGLIVHGLWPQNENGYPEYCRTRHSDRVPESLGRQYFDLIPSMGLIGHQWRKHGTCSGLSQRDYFAVTRAAHERLTIPPELTTADGAESLSVQAIEAAFEKKNSGMTSESIAVTCEGRLLEEIRICFDKELKFRACPQVDRQACRRDTVSLPPAP
;
A
#
# COMPACT_ATOMS: atom_id res chain seq x y z
N MET A 1 -23.48 -24.55 -1.08
CA MET A 1 -23.77 -24.17 -2.48
C MET A 1 -22.57 -24.60 -3.34
N HIS A 2 -22.34 -25.82 -3.81
CA HIS A 2 -23.17 -26.86 -4.46
C HIS A 2 -23.92 -26.39 -5.71
N GLU A 3 -23.57 -27.01 -6.85
CA GLU A 3 -24.00 -26.79 -8.25
C GLU A 3 -23.47 -25.49 -8.87
N TYR A 4 -22.68 -25.47 -9.95
CA TYR A 4 -22.96 -26.04 -11.28
C TYR A 4 -21.67 -26.41 -12.04
N LYS A 5 -21.57 -27.69 -12.44
CA LYS A 5 -20.68 -28.19 -13.51
C LYS A 5 -21.53 -28.40 -14.77
N LYS A 6 -21.13 -27.86 -15.93
CA LYS A 6 -21.07 -28.59 -17.23
C LYS A 6 -20.81 -27.67 -18.44
N LEU A 7 -19.79 -28.08 -19.23
CA LEU A 7 -19.66 -28.05 -20.72
C LEU A 7 -19.46 -26.65 -21.36
N LYS A 8 -18.55 -26.40 -22.32
CA LYS A 8 -18.03 -27.21 -23.43
C LYS A 8 -16.58 -26.84 -23.79
N ARG A 9 -15.84 -27.83 -24.30
CA ARG A 9 -14.61 -27.74 -25.11
C ARG A 9 -14.83 -26.92 -26.39
N ILE A 10 -13.78 -26.29 -26.94
CA ILE A 10 -13.24 -26.54 -28.31
C ILE A 10 -11.94 -25.74 -28.56
N SER A 11 -11.00 -26.47 -29.19
CA SER A 11 -9.75 -26.21 -29.93
C SER A 11 -8.84 -24.98 -29.72
N ARG A 12 -7.57 -25.33 -29.45
CA ARG A 12 -6.31 -24.65 -29.77
C ARG A 12 -6.23 -24.11 -31.21
N ILE A 13 -5.56 -22.96 -31.38
CA ILE A 13 -4.63 -22.73 -32.49
C ILE A 13 -3.37 -22.04 -31.93
N ARG A 14 -2.21 -22.66 -32.20
CA ARG A 14 -0.85 -22.12 -32.01
C ARG A 14 -0.44 -21.35 -33.27
N SER A 15 0.37 -20.30 -33.08
CA SER A 15 1.46 -19.84 -33.97
C SER A 15 1.61 -18.32 -33.82
N ASN A 16 2.77 -17.71 -33.95
CA ASN A 16 4.16 -18.14 -33.85
C ASN A 16 4.94 -16.83 -33.69
N ALA A 17 6.07 -16.91 -33.01
CA ALA A 17 7.00 -15.81 -32.83
C ALA A 17 7.53 -15.25 -34.16
N THR A 18 7.78 -13.95 -34.19
CA THR A 18 8.86 -13.36 -35.00
C THR A 18 9.45 -12.17 -34.25
N ARG A 19 10.67 -12.38 -33.74
CA ARG A 19 11.66 -11.35 -33.43
C ARG A 19 11.90 -10.51 -34.70
N PHE A 20 12.47 -9.31 -34.61
CA PHE A 20 13.73 -8.96 -35.28
C PHE A 20 14.19 -7.51 -34.96
N TRP A 21 15.38 -7.39 -34.33
CA TRP A 21 16.51 -6.49 -34.68
C TRP A 21 16.37 -4.97 -34.47
N LEU A 22 17.08 -4.36 -33.50
CA LEU A 22 18.52 -3.98 -33.41
C LEU A 22 18.71 -2.46 -33.65
N LEU A 23 19.38 -1.82 -32.69
CA LEU A 23 19.79 -0.40 -32.60
C LEU A 23 20.85 -0.04 -33.68
N PRO A 24 21.15 1.26 -33.89
CA PRO A 24 22.30 1.82 -33.17
C PRO A 24 22.16 3.29 -32.71
N ALA A 25 23.02 3.60 -31.75
CA ALA A 25 23.25 4.89 -31.10
C ALA A 25 23.96 5.91 -32.01
N ILE A 26 23.72 7.20 -31.72
CA ILE A 26 24.52 8.32 -32.23
C ILE A 26 25.02 9.12 -31.02
N VAL A 27 26.35 9.12 -30.87
CA VAL A 27 27.14 9.98 -29.97
C VAL A 27 27.54 11.22 -30.76
N VAL A 28 27.31 12.42 -30.21
CA VAL A 28 27.94 13.66 -30.70
C VAL A 28 28.60 14.36 -29.52
N LEU A 29 29.94 14.37 -29.56
CA LEU A 29 30.81 15.23 -28.76
C LEU A 29 30.80 16.65 -29.35
N GLY A 30 30.68 17.66 -28.49
CA GLY A 30 30.90 19.06 -28.84
C GLY A 30 31.48 19.82 -27.65
N THR A 31 32.80 20.02 -27.68
CA THR A 31 33.53 20.90 -26.75
C THR A 31 33.52 22.33 -27.26
N LEU A 32 33.15 23.30 -26.41
CA LEU A 32 33.64 24.67 -26.54
C LEU A 32 34.01 25.23 -25.17
N VAL A 33 35.26 25.67 -25.09
CA VAL A 33 35.91 26.42 -24.03
C VAL A 33 35.41 27.86 -24.07
N GLY A 34 35.10 28.44 -22.92
CA GLY A 34 34.85 29.88 -22.77
C GLY A 34 35.07 30.30 -21.32
N CYS A 35 36.18 30.99 -21.05
CA CYS A 35 36.43 31.71 -19.81
C CYS A 35 35.79 33.11 -19.90
N GLY A 36 35.08 33.52 -18.85
CA GLY A 36 34.59 34.87 -18.63
C GLY A 36 34.43 35.11 -17.13
N GLY A 37 35.05 36.17 -16.62
CA GLY A 37 35.28 36.42 -15.20
C GLY A 37 34.09 36.95 -14.40
N GLU A 38 34.25 36.77 -13.09
CA GLU A 38 33.83 37.56 -11.91
C GLU A 38 32.71 38.60 -12.06
N ASP A 39 31.65 38.43 -11.28
CA ASP A 39 31.12 39.51 -10.44
C ASP A 39 30.40 38.90 -9.22
N GLY A 40 31.02 39.11 -8.05
CA GLY A 40 30.42 38.79 -6.77
C GLY A 40 29.31 39.78 -6.43
N SER A 41 28.06 39.35 -6.56
CA SER A 41 26.91 40.01 -5.93
C SER A 41 26.36 39.08 -4.87
N GLN A 42 26.72 39.37 -3.61
CA GLN A 42 26.10 38.76 -2.44
C GLN A 42 24.67 39.30 -2.34
N THR A 43 23.73 38.59 -2.95
CA THR A 43 22.30 38.86 -2.74
C THR A 43 21.93 38.43 -1.32
N ALA A 44 21.47 39.38 -0.51
CA ALA A 44 20.94 39.16 0.83
C ALA A 44 19.88 38.03 0.84
N PRO A 45 19.76 37.25 1.92
CA PRO A 45 18.78 36.18 2.01
C PRO A 45 17.37 36.77 1.85
N ASN A 46 16.65 36.30 0.84
CA ASN A 46 15.31 36.75 0.51
C ASN A 46 14.32 36.10 1.49
N PRO A 47 13.71 36.83 2.45
CA PRO A 47 12.88 36.25 3.51
C PRO A 47 11.68 35.47 2.95
N SER A 48 11.30 35.79 1.72
CA SER A 48 10.14 35.22 1.01
C SER A 48 10.37 33.81 0.47
N LYS A 49 11.62 33.34 0.32
CA LYS A 49 11.91 31.96 -0.10
C LYS A 49 11.85 30.97 1.05
N ASP A 50 12.14 31.40 2.28
CA ASP A 50 12.05 30.55 3.46
C ASP A 50 10.61 30.42 3.98
N LEU A 51 9.78 31.45 3.78
CA LEU A 51 8.32 31.38 4.05
C LEU A 51 7.57 30.41 3.12
N ALA A 52 8.08 30.16 1.91
CA ALA A 52 7.49 29.21 0.96
C ALA A 52 7.93 27.75 1.20
N ARG A 53 8.96 27.51 2.02
CA ARG A 53 9.43 26.16 2.37
C ARG A 53 8.78 25.59 3.65
N SER A 54 8.06 26.44 4.38
CA SER A 54 7.09 26.05 5.39
C SER A 54 5.66 26.21 4.84
N ALA A 55 5.35 25.50 3.75
CA ALA A 55 3.98 25.07 3.57
C ALA A 55 3.67 24.16 4.76
N SER A 56 3.00 24.72 5.76
CA SER A 56 2.48 24.00 6.90
C SER A 56 1.71 22.78 6.39
N ILE A 57 2.28 21.59 6.55
CA ILE A 57 1.54 20.34 6.39
C ILE A 57 0.36 20.48 7.35
N ALA A 58 -0.85 20.58 6.80
CA ALA A 58 -2.03 20.61 7.65
C ALA A 58 -1.97 19.38 8.56
N PRO A 59 -2.15 19.54 9.88
CA PRO A 59 -2.06 18.42 10.80
C PRO A 59 -3.06 17.33 10.39
N VAL A 60 -2.58 16.09 10.34
CA VAL A 60 -3.40 14.92 10.02
C VAL A 60 -4.54 14.83 11.05
N PRO A 61 -5.80 14.63 10.64
CA PRO A 61 -6.91 14.50 11.58
C PRO A 61 -6.67 13.37 12.58
N VAL A 62 -6.89 13.64 13.87
CA VAL A 62 -6.69 12.65 14.95
C VAL A 62 -8.03 12.00 15.29
N GLY A 63 -8.10 10.68 15.15
CA GLY A 63 -9.28 9.90 15.52
C GLY A 63 -9.49 9.76 17.03
N THR A 64 -10.68 9.32 17.43
CA THR A 64 -11.06 9.13 18.84
C THR A 64 -11.87 7.84 19.03
N GLY A 65 -11.92 7.33 20.27
CA GLY A 65 -12.70 6.12 20.61
C GLY A 65 -11.96 4.80 20.42
N PHE A 66 -10.64 4.87 20.21
CA PHE A 66 -9.73 3.74 20.08
C PHE A 66 -8.32 4.16 20.54
N ASP A 67 -7.43 3.19 20.68
CA ASP A 67 -6.09 3.39 21.24
C ASP A 67 -5.03 3.67 20.16
N PHE A 68 -5.09 2.95 19.03
CA PHE A 68 -4.08 3.04 17.97
C PHE A 68 -4.60 2.61 16.59
N TYR A 69 -3.81 2.84 15.54
CA TYR A 69 -4.13 2.38 14.18
C TYR A 69 -3.29 1.17 13.75
N VAL A 70 -3.89 0.31 12.94
CA VAL A 70 -3.19 -0.66 12.09
C VAL A 70 -3.43 -0.32 10.64
N LEU A 71 -2.37 -0.04 9.87
CA LEU A 71 -2.43 -0.04 8.42
C LEU A 71 -2.26 -1.49 7.94
N SER A 72 -3.30 -2.06 7.34
CA SER A 72 -3.24 -3.38 6.74
C SER A 72 -2.93 -3.27 5.25
N LEU A 73 -1.86 -3.95 4.83
CA LEU A 73 -1.43 -4.06 3.43
C LEU A 73 -1.63 -5.50 2.97
N SER A 74 -2.47 -5.74 1.96
CA SER A 74 -2.70 -7.09 1.44
C SER A 74 -1.77 -7.38 0.26
N TRP A 75 -1.21 -8.59 0.21
CA TRP A 75 -0.53 -9.08 -0.99
C TRP A 75 -1.57 -9.43 -2.06
N SER A 76 -1.71 -8.57 -3.08
CA SER A 76 -2.75 -8.69 -4.08
C SER A 76 -2.81 -10.06 -4.77
N PRO A 77 -1.68 -10.68 -5.17
CA PRO A 77 -1.72 -11.98 -5.83
C PRO A 77 -2.35 -13.09 -4.99
N THR A 78 -2.05 -13.16 -3.70
CA THR A 78 -2.68 -14.14 -2.79
C THR A 78 -4.19 -13.91 -2.72
N TRP A 79 -4.61 -12.64 -2.62
CA TRP A 79 -6.03 -12.31 -2.60
C TRP A 79 -6.73 -12.66 -3.93
N CYS A 80 -6.09 -12.35 -5.07
CA CYS A 80 -6.62 -12.62 -6.40
C CYS A 80 -6.81 -14.11 -6.66
N ASP A 81 -5.83 -14.94 -6.29
CA ASP A 81 -5.92 -16.40 -6.41
C ASP A 81 -7.13 -16.98 -5.67
N ALA A 82 -7.44 -16.44 -4.48
CA ALA A 82 -8.54 -16.90 -3.66
C ALA A 82 -9.91 -16.32 -4.07
N ASN A 83 -9.96 -15.05 -4.49
CA ASN A 83 -11.21 -14.29 -4.59
C ASN A 83 -11.60 -13.90 -6.02
N ASP A 84 -10.64 -13.73 -6.92
CA ASP A 84 -10.86 -13.40 -8.33
C ASP A 84 -9.90 -14.16 -9.26
N PRO A 85 -9.90 -15.51 -9.23
CA PRO A 85 -8.98 -16.33 -10.03
C PRO A 85 -9.22 -16.24 -11.54
N LYS A 86 -10.20 -15.44 -11.98
CA LYS A 86 -10.51 -15.16 -13.38
C LYS A 86 -10.05 -13.77 -13.81
N GLY A 87 -9.46 -12.98 -12.90
CA GLY A 87 -8.94 -11.65 -13.18
C GLY A 87 -9.97 -10.70 -13.78
N LYS A 88 -11.16 -10.62 -13.16
CA LYS A 88 -12.26 -9.78 -13.67
C LYS A 88 -12.22 -8.35 -13.15
N SER A 89 -11.58 -8.13 -12.01
CA SER A 89 -11.37 -6.82 -11.42
C SER A 89 -10.05 -6.22 -11.88
N ASP A 90 -9.98 -4.89 -11.94
CA ASP A 90 -8.76 -4.14 -12.29
C ASP A 90 -7.56 -4.54 -11.41
N GLN A 91 -7.79 -4.94 -10.15
CA GLN A 91 -6.73 -5.43 -9.26
C GLN A 91 -6.10 -6.76 -9.73
N CYS A 92 -6.90 -7.63 -10.34
CA CYS A 92 -6.53 -9.01 -10.62
C CYS A 92 -6.44 -9.30 -12.13
N GLU A 93 -6.66 -8.30 -12.99
CA GLU A 93 -6.49 -8.46 -14.43
C GLU A 93 -5.03 -8.76 -14.77
N THR A 94 -4.83 -9.53 -15.83
CA THR A 94 -3.48 -9.92 -16.28
C THR A 94 -2.64 -8.68 -16.59
N GLY A 95 -1.45 -8.62 -15.99
CA GLY A 95 -0.52 -7.50 -16.17
C GLY A 95 -0.78 -6.29 -15.26
N SER A 96 -1.73 -6.37 -14.33
CA SER A 96 -1.93 -5.36 -13.27
C SER A 96 -0.67 -5.17 -12.41
N GLY A 97 0.08 -6.26 -12.17
CA GLY A 97 1.39 -6.23 -11.51
C GLY A 97 1.38 -5.82 -10.04
N HIS A 98 0.20 -5.68 -9.42
CA HIS A 98 0.07 -5.19 -8.06
C HIS A 98 0.73 -6.14 -7.04
N GLY A 99 1.65 -5.61 -6.24
CA GLY A 99 2.14 -6.25 -5.02
C GLY A 99 1.25 -5.92 -3.82
N LEU A 100 1.83 -5.29 -2.79
CA LEU A 100 1.08 -4.79 -1.64
C LEU A 100 0.15 -3.65 -2.03
N ILE A 101 -1.12 -3.75 -1.64
CA ILE A 101 -2.12 -2.67 -1.71
C ILE A 101 -2.66 -2.38 -0.32
N VAL A 102 -3.22 -1.17 -0.12
CA VAL A 102 -3.89 -0.85 1.13
C VAL A 102 -5.20 -1.62 1.20
N HIS A 103 -5.27 -2.57 2.14
CA HIS A 103 -6.53 -3.20 2.50
C HIS A 103 -7.36 -2.17 3.28
N GLY A 104 -6.79 -1.54 4.31
CA GLY A 104 -7.44 -0.45 5.06
C GLY A 104 -6.65 0.03 6.26
N LEU A 105 -7.20 1.05 6.95
CA LEU A 105 -6.66 1.60 8.19
C LEU A 105 -7.62 1.30 9.34
N TRP A 106 -7.19 0.52 10.32
CA TRP A 106 -8.08 -0.06 11.32
C TRP A 106 -7.84 0.59 12.69
N PRO A 107 -8.84 1.30 13.26
CA PRO A 107 -8.85 1.61 14.68
C PRO A 107 -8.76 0.34 15.52
N GLN A 108 -7.81 0.28 16.45
CA GLN A 108 -7.56 -0.84 17.36
C GLN A 108 -7.58 -0.37 18.81
N ASN A 109 -7.89 -1.29 19.71
CA ASN A 109 -7.70 -1.12 21.15
C ASN A 109 -6.52 -1.98 21.61
N GLU A 110 -5.96 -1.70 22.78
CA GLU A 110 -4.92 -2.57 23.38
C GLU A 110 -5.39 -4.02 23.52
N ASN A 111 -6.71 -4.22 23.66
CA ASN A 111 -7.36 -5.51 23.63
C ASN A 111 -8.54 -5.51 22.65
N GLY A 112 -8.35 -6.20 21.51
CA GLY A 112 -9.34 -6.31 20.45
C GLY A 112 -9.45 -5.04 19.62
N TYR A 113 -10.57 -4.89 18.91
CA TYR A 113 -10.81 -3.74 18.05
C TYR A 113 -12.30 -3.44 17.92
N PRO A 114 -12.68 -2.16 17.78
CA PRO A 114 -14.05 -1.79 17.46
C PRO A 114 -14.35 -2.08 15.98
N GLU A 115 -15.57 -2.54 15.68
CA GLU A 115 -16.03 -2.72 14.31
C GLU A 115 -17.50 -2.33 14.15
N TYR A 116 -17.88 -1.91 12.94
CA TYR A 116 -19.25 -1.53 12.56
C TYR A 116 -19.89 -0.54 13.54
N CYS A 117 -19.13 0.49 13.93
CA CYS A 117 -19.56 1.44 14.95
C CYS A 117 -20.72 2.32 14.45
N ARG A 118 -21.61 2.69 15.38
CA ARG A 118 -22.69 3.63 15.09
C ARG A 118 -22.11 5.01 14.81
N THR A 119 -22.55 5.64 13.72
CA THR A 119 -22.14 6.98 13.34
C THR A 119 -23.30 7.80 12.78
N ARG A 120 -23.17 9.13 12.76
CA ARG A 120 -24.10 10.03 12.07
C ARG A 120 -23.83 10.15 10.57
N HIS A 121 -22.68 9.64 10.12
CA HIS A 121 -22.27 9.68 8.72
C HIS A 121 -22.94 8.56 7.92
N SER A 122 -23.10 8.76 6.62
CA SER A 122 -23.64 7.73 5.71
C SER A 122 -22.75 6.48 5.67
N ASP A 123 -23.34 5.30 5.51
CA ASP A 123 -22.62 4.05 5.22
C ASP A 123 -22.04 4.02 3.80
N ARG A 124 -22.67 4.73 2.87
CA ARG A 124 -22.20 4.82 1.48
C ARG A 124 -21.15 5.91 1.37
N VAL A 125 -19.96 5.52 0.91
CA VAL A 125 -18.92 6.47 0.49
C VAL A 125 -19.28 7.03 -0.89
N PRO A 126 -19.37 8.36 -1.07
CA PRO A 126 -19.58 8.96 -2.39
C PRO A 126 -18.47 8.54 -3.36
N GLU A 127 -18.84 8.23 -4.60
CA GLU A 127 -17.88 7.79 -5.62
C GLU A 127 -16.82 8.87 -5.92
N SER A 128 -17.22 10.14 -5.88
CA SER A 128 -16.30 11.28 -6.02
C SER A 128 -15.26 11.37 -4.92
N LEU A 129 -15.54 10.85 -3.71
CA LEU A 129 -14.57 10.75 -2.62
C LEU A 129 -13.72 9.49 -2.78
N GLY A 130 -14.35 8.32 -2.94
CA GLY A 130 -13.65 7.04 -2.95
C GLY A 130 -12.65 6.90 -4.11
N ARG A 131 -13.00 7.35 -5.32
CA ARG A 131 -12.11 7.25 -6.48
C ARG A 131 -10.78 7.99 -6.33
N GLN A 132 -10.67 8.95 -5.40
CA GLN A 132 -9.42 9.66 -5.10
C GLN A 132 -8.38 8.78 -4.39
N TYR A 133 -8.75 7.55 -3.99
CA TYR A 133 -7.89 6.62 -3.25
C TYR A 133 -7.67 5.31 -4.01
N PHE A 134 -8.00 5.24 -5.30
CA PHE A 134 -7.84 4.03 -6.12
C PHE A 134 -6.38 3.64 -6.37
N ASP A 135 -5.46 4.59 -6.23
CA ASP A 135 -4.02 4.34 -6.20
C ASP A 135 -3.57 3.54 -4.97
N LEU A 136 -4.39 3.49 -3.91
CA LEU A 136 -4.11 2.77 -2.66
C LEU A 136 -5.04 1.57 -2.45
N ILE A 137 -6.34 1.78 -2.65
CA ILE A 137 -7.42 0.83 -2.37
C ILE A 137 -8.17 0.56 -3.68
N PRO A 138 -8.05 -0.64 -4.29
CA PRO A 138 -8.32 -0.84 -5.71
C PRO A 138 -9.79 -0.98 -6.10
N SER A 139 -10.75 -0.63 -5.23
CA SER A 139 -12.16 -0.62 -5.63
C SER A 139 -13.07 0.18 -4.69
N MET A 140 -14.20 0.68 -5.23
CA MET A 140 -15.27 1.27 -4.42
C MET A 140 -15.88 0.26 -3.44
N GLY A 141 -15.90 -1.03 -3.80
CA GLY A 141 -16.40 -2.10 -2.93
C GLY A 141 -15.58 -2.20 -1.65
N LEU A 142 -14.25 -2.23 -1.80
CA LEU A 142 -13.32 -2.28 -0.69
C LEU A 142 -13.34 -0.99 0.13
N ILE A 143 -13.29 0.19 -0.52
CA ILE A 143 -13.43 1.50 0.15
C ILE A 143 -14.68 1.56 1.02
N GLY A 144 -15.82 1.14 0.48
CA GLY A 144 -17.08 1.12 1.23
C GLY A 144 -17.04 0.14 2.40
N HIS A 145 -16.46 -1.06 2.20
CA HIS A 145 -16.31 -2.05 3.28
C HIS A 145 -15.45 -1.52 4.42
N GLN A 146 -14.27 -0.97 4.10
CA GLN A 146 -13.36 -0.40 5.08
C GLN A 146 -13.96 0.76 5.85
N TRP A 147 -14.71 1.63 5.17
CA TRP A 147 -15.45 2.68 5.86
C TRP A 147 -16.44 2.10 6.87
N ARG A 148 -17.36 1.24 6.42
CA ARG A 148 -18.43 0.71 7.29
C ARG A 148 -17.89 -0.07 8.48
N LYS A 149 -16.89 -0.93 8.25
CA LYS A 149 -16.35 -1.82 9.28
C LYS A 149 -15.39 -1.09 10.22
N HIS A 150 -14.47 -0.27 9.69
CA HIS A 150 -13.37 0.31 10.46
C HIS A 150 -13.45 1.83 10.55
N GLY A 151 -13.72 2.52 9.44
CA GLY A 151 -13.76 3.98 9.40
C GLY A 151 -14.81 4.61 10.31
N THR A 152 -16.00 4.01 10.43
CA THR A 152 -17.06 4.44 11.34
C THR A 152 -16.63 4.46 12.82
N CYS A 153 -15.63 3.66 13.18
CA CYS A 153 -15.09 3.56 14.54
C CYS A 153 -14.00 4.59 14.87
N SER A 154 -13.55 5.38 13.90
CA SER A 154 -12.48 6.36 14.10
C SER A 154 -12.96 7.68 14.72
N GLY A 155 -14.28 7.93 14.77
CA GLY A 155 -14.86 9.23 15.14
C GLY A 155 -14.67 10.32 14.08
N LEU A 156 -14.03 10.01 12.95
CA LEU A 156 -13.76 10.95 11.85
C LEU A 156 -14.89 10.97 10.83
N SER A 157 -14.93 12.04 10.02
CA SER A 157 -15.72 12.04 8.78
C SER A 157 -15.11 11.06 7.77
N GLN A 158 -15.88 10.66 6.75
CA GLN A 158 -15.34 9.83 5.65
C GLN A 158 -14.11 10.47 4.99
N ARG A 159 -14.17 11.79 4.73
CA ARG A 159 -13.08 12.53 4.09
C ARG A 159 -11.82 12.46 4.93
N ASP A 160 -11.94 12.72 6.23
CA ASP A 160 -10.80 12.74 7.15
C ASP A 160 -10.25 11.33 7.35
N TYR A 161 -11.11 10.30 7.52
CA TYR A 161 -10.66 8.92 7.66
C TYR A 161 -9.81 8.45 6.47
N PHE A 162 -10.23 8.72 5.23
CA PHE A 162 -9.43 8.37 4.06
C PHE A 162 -8.18 9.24 3.93
N ALA A 163 -8.22 10.51 4.34
CA ALA A 163 -7.03 11.35 4.40
C ALA A 163 -5.98 10.79 5.37
N VAL A 164 -6.40 10.33 6.56
CA VAL A 164 -5.52 9.65 7.52
C VAL A 164 -5.01 8.32 6.95
N THR A 165 -5.83 7.57 6.21
CA THR A 165 -5.42 6.33 5.53
C THR A 165 -4.28 6.59 4.54
N ARG A 166 -4.40 7.63 3.72
CA ARG A 166 -3.32 8.05 2.81
C ARG A 166 -2.08 8.52 3.57
N ALA A 167 -2.25 9.35 4.61
CA ALA A 167 -1.13 9.81 5.42
C ALA A 167 -0.38 8.65 6.11
N ALA A 168 -1.08 7.62 6.57
CA ALA A 168 -0.49 6.42 7.15
C ALA A 168 0.30 5.62 6.10
N HIS A 169 -0.22 5.50 4.88
CA HIS A 169 0.50 4.87 3.77
C HIS A 169 1.73 5.69 3.36
N GLU A 170 1.62 7.01 3.22
CA GLU A 170 2.73 7.90 2.84
C GLU A 170 3.83 7.98 3.91
N ARG A 171 3.50 7.70 5.18
CA ARG A 171 4.47 7.57 6.26
C ARG A 171 5.38 6.34 6.08
N LEU A 172 4.95 5.35 5.30
CA LEU A 172 5.59 4.06 5.10
C LEU A 172 6.33 4.00 3.76
N THR A 173 7.61 3.66 3.80
CA THR A 173 8.37 3.26 2.62
C THR A 173 8.30 1.74 2.49
N ILE A 174 7.55 1.25 1.49
CA ILE A 174 7.44 -0.17 1.18
C ILE A 174 8.71 -0.65 0.45
N PRO A 175 9.34 -1.77 0.86
CA PRO A 175 10.46 -2.37 0.13
C PRO A 175 10.08 -2.66 -1.34
N PRO A 176 10.92 -2.28 -2.34
CA PRO A 176 10.59 -2.42 -3.76
C PRO A 176 10.15 -3.82 -4.18
N GLU A 177 10.74 -4.86 -3.59
CA GLU A 177 10.38 -6.27 -3.79
C GLU A 177 8.92 -6.60 -3.43
N LEU A 178 8.26 -5.75 -2.64
CA LEU A 178 6.86 -5.89 -2.23
C LEU A 178 5.92 -4.90 -2.96
N THR A 179 6.42 -4.11 -3.90
CA THR A 179 5.61 -3.14 -4.65
C THR A 179 5.05 -3.71 -5.95
N THR A 180 5.83 -4.54 -6.64
CA THR A 180 5.42 -5.25 -7.86
C THR A 180 5.55 -6.75 -7.64
N ALA A 181 4.62 -7.52 -8.21
CA ALA A 181 4.60 -8.97 -8.08
C ALA A 181 5.14 -9.65 -9.34
N ASP A 182 6.38 -9.30 -9.73
CA ASP A 182 6.98 -9.68 -11.02
C ASP A 182 7.49 -11.14 -11.08
N GLY A 183 7.48 -11.86 -9.96
CA GLY A 183 7.98 -13.22 -9.90
C GLY A 183 7.53 -13.99 -8.66
N ALA A 184 7.46 -15.31 -8.79
CA ALA A 184 7.24 -16.20 -7.65
C ALA A 184 8.51 -16.23 -6.81
N GLU A 185 8.40 -15.84 -5.55
CA GLU A 185 9.53 -15.91 -4.61
C GLU A 185 9.11 -16.51 -3.27
N SER A 186 10.10 -16.75 -2.42
CA SER A 186 9.86 -17.09 -1.03
C SER A 186 10.82 -16.30 -0.18
N LEU A 187 10.26 -15.55 0.77
CA LEU A 187 11.00 -14.66 1.64
C LEU A 187 10.86 -15.13 3.08
N SER A 188 11.92 -14.93 3.86
CA SER A 188 11.82 -15.08 5.30
C SER A 188 10.91 -14.00 5.87
N VAL A 189 10.05 -14.36 6.83
CA VAL A 189 9.22 -13.40 7.57
C VAL A 189 10.11 -12.34 8.24
N GLN A 190 11.19 -12.78 8.89
CA GLN A 190 12.16 -11.88 9.52
C GLN A 190 12.87 -10.97 8.50
N ALA A 191 13.15 -11.48 7.29
CA ALA A 191 13.77 -10.65 6.24
C ALA A 191 12.81 -9.56 5.74
N ILE A 192 11.51 -9.86 5.62
CA ILE A 192 10.48 -8.88 5.30
C ILE A 192 10.45 -7.78 6.37
N GLU A 193 10.35 -8.16 7.64
CA GLU A 193 10.31 -7.20 8.77
C GLU A 193 11.57 -6.34 8.82
N ALA A 194 12.75 -6.95 8.71
CA ALA A 194 14.02 -6.23 8.68
C ALA A 194 14.14 -5.27 7.48
N ALA A 195 13.59 -5.62 6.32
CA ALA A 195 13.56 -4.74 5.16
C ALA A 195 12.70 -3.49 5.42
N PHE A 196 11.54 -3.65 6.05
CA PHE A 196 10.70 -2.53 6.47
C PHE A 196 11.41 -1.65 7.52
N GLU A 197 11.95 -2.24 8.58
CA GLU A 197 12.67 -1.50 9.63
C GLU A 197 13.82 -0.67 9.05
N LYS A 198 14.61 -1.26 8.15
CA LYS A 198 15.74 -0.58 7.50
C LYS A 198 15.31 0.64 6.68
N LYS A 199 14.11 0.60 6.08
CA LYS A 199 13.58 1.68 5.23
C LYS A 199 12.80 2.74 6.02
N ASN A 200 12.38 2.44 7.24
CA ASN A 200 11.44 3.25 8.00
C ASN A 200 11.99 3.63 9.37
N SER A 201 12.61 4.81 9.48
CA SER A 201 13.13 5.30 10.76
C SER A 201 12.03 5.41 11.82
N GLY A 202 12.34 4.86 13.01
CA GLY A 202 11.42 4.78 14.16
C GLY A 202 10.59 3.49 14.20
N MET A 203 10.63 2.67 13.16
CA MET A 203 9.99 1.36 13.13
C MET A 203 10.85 0.32 13.87
N THR A 204 10.19 -0.62 14.54
CA THR A 204 10.81 -1.76 15.22
C THR A 204 10.07 -3.06 14.85
N SER A 205 10.66 -4.21 15.17
CA SER A 205 10.01 -5.51 14.95
C SER A 205 8.66 -5.65 15.66
N GLU A 206 8.42 -4.90 16.74
CA GLU A 206 7.16 -4.91 17.48
C GLU A 206 6.05 -4.06 16.83
N SER A 207 6.40 -3.26 15.81
CA SER A 207 5.49 -2.35 15.10
C SER A 207 4.98 -2.89 13.77
N ILE A 208 5.36 -4.11 13.42
CA ILE A 208 4.98 -4.82 12.21
C ILE A 208 4.56 -6.24 12.55
N ALA A 209 3.59 -6.76 11.79
CA ALA A 209 3.24 -8.17 11.82
C ALA A 209 3.00 -8.65 10.39
N VAL A 210 3.78 -9.63 9.94
CA VAL A 210 3.53 -10.34 8.67
C VAL A 210 2.55 -11.48 8.94
N THR A 211 1.44 -11.56 8.19
CA THR A 211 0.48 -12.68 8.28
C THR A 211 0.55 -13.57 7.05
N CYS A 212 0.05 -14.79 7.18
CA CYS A 212 0.10 -15.76 6.10
C CYS A 212 -1.14 -16.66 6.08
N GLU A 213 -1.61 -16.96 4.86
CA GLU A 213 -2.64 -17.96 4.62
C GLU A 213 -1.94 -19.26 4.16
N GLY A 214 -1.87 -20.23 5.08
CA GLY A 214 -1.10 -21.45 4.85
C GLY A 214 0.39 -21.15 4.69
N ARG A 215 0.88 -21.13 3.44
CA ARG A 215 2.27 -20.80 3.10
C ARG A 215 2.42 -19.48 2.35
N LEU A 216 1.31 -18.83 1.99
CA LEU A 216 1.31 -17.64 1.15
C LEU A 216 1.38 -16.38 2.03
N LEU A 217 2.13 -15.37 1.60
CA LEU A 217 2.04 -14.03 2.20
C LEU A 217 0.60 -13.51 2.03
N GLU A 218 -0.03 -13.08 3.10
CA GLU A 218 -1.43 -12.64 3.09
C GLU A 218 -1.51 -11.13 3.31
N GLU A 219 -1.07 -10.66 4.48
CA GLU A 219 -1.04 -9.25 4.84
C GLU A 219 0.27 -8.88 5.55
N ILE A 220 0.61 -7.59 5.50
CA ILE A 220 1.57 -6.95 6.38
C ILE A 220 0.84 -5.84 7.13
N ARG A 221 0.86 -5.92 8.46
CA ARG A 221 0.15 -5.00 9.34
C ARG A 221 1.15 -4.10 10.04
N ILE A 222 0.98 -2.79 9.88
CA ILE A 222 1.86 -1.77 10.45
C ILE A 222 1.12 -1.01 11.54
N CYS A 223 1.72 -0.89 12.71
CA CYS A 223 1.10 -0.29 13.88
C CYS A 223 1.57 1.14 14.10
N PHE A 224 0.59 2.03 14.25
CA PHE A 224 0.79 3.46 14.44
C PHE A 224 0.04 3.94 15.68
N ASP A 225 0.58 4.91 16.41
CA ASP A 225 -0.24 5.73 17.30
C ASP A 225 -1.24 6.59 16.50
N LYS A 226 -2.08 7.35 17.18
CA LYS A 226 -3.12 8.15 16.52
C LYS A 226 -2.56 9.33 15.74
N GLU A 227 -1.30 9.68 15.99
CA GLU A 227 -0.52 10.72 15.32
C GLU A 227 0.41 10.13 14.23
N LEU A 228 0.22 8.86 13.88
CA LEU A 228 0.95 8.14 12.83
C LEU A 228 2.45 7.94 13.09
N LYS A 229 2.87 7.87 14.35
CA LYS A 229 4.20 7.38 14.72
C LYS A 229 4.15 5.87 14.90
N PHE A 230 5.19 5.17 14.45
CA PHE A 230 5.31 3.73 14.67
C PHE A 230 5.28 3.42 16.17
N ARG A 231 4.59 2.34 16.52
CA ARG A 231 4.49 1.87 17.91
C ARG A 231 4.41 0.36 17.96
N ALA A 232 4.74 -0.21 19.12
CA ALA A 232 4.50 -1.62 19.39
C ALA A 232 3.00 -1.96 19.43
N CYS A 233 2.62 -3.15 18.98
CA CYS A 233 1.24 -3.66 19.06
C CYS A 233 1.19 -5.17 19.40
N PRO A 234 1.46 -5.55 20.66
CA PRO A 234 1.72 -6.95 21.03
C PRO A 234 0.60 -7.94 20.67
N GLN A 235 -0.67 -7.54 20.67
CA GLN A 235 -1.75 -8.44 20.28
C GLN A 235 -1.74 -8.75 18.78
N VAL A 236 -1.44 -7.76 17.94
CA VAL A 236 -1.36 -7.91 16.47
C VAL A 236 -0.12 -8.72 16.12
N ASP A 237 1.02 -8.39 16.73
CA ASP A 237 2.28 -9.12 16.57
C ASP A 237 2.17 -10.61 16.99
N ARG A 238 1.48 -10.91 18.10
CA ARG A 238 1.20 -12.31 18.48
C ARG A 238 0.36 -13.09 17.46
N GLN A 239 -0.33 -12.42 16.54
CA GLN A 239 -1.09 -13.05 15.47
C GLN A 239 -0.30 -13.19 14.17
N ALA A 240 0.97 -12.78 14.15
CA ALA A 240 1.85 -12.93 12.99
C ALA A 240 2.03 -14.40 12.58
N CYS A 241 2.44 -14.58 11.33
CA CYS A 241 2.76 -15.84 10.71
C CYS A 241 3.81 -16.59 11.54
N ARG A 242 3.53 -17.85 11.90
CA ARG A 242 4.43 -18.68 12.70
C ARG A 242 5.46 -19.46 11.87
N ARG A 243 5.53 -19.17 10.56
CA ARG A 243 6.47 -19.82 9.64
C ARG A 243 7.69 -18.94 9.47
N ASP A 244 8.85 -19.58 9.29
CA ASP A 244 10.10 -18.85 9.02
C ASP A 244 10.08 -18.20 7.63
N THR A 245 9.35 -18.79 6.69
CA THR A 245 9.29 -18.39 5.28
C THR A 245 7.85 -18.42 4.75
N VAL A 246 7.52 -17.42 3.93
CA VAL A 246 6.28 -17.31 3.17
C VAL A 246 6.59 -17.28 1.67
N SER A 247 5.67 -17.79 0.86
CA SER A 247 5.70 -17.69 -0.59
C SER A 247 4.92 -16.47 -1.05
N LEU A 248 5.49 -15.71 -1.99
CA LEU A 248 4.85 -14.58 -2.62
C LEU A 248 4.48 -15.01 -4.04
N PRO A 249 3.21 -15.36 -4.30
CA PRO A 249 2.78 -15.66 -5.65
C PRO A 249 2.91 -14.40 -6.55
N PRO A 250 3.24 -14.57 -7.84
CA PRO A 250 3.30 -13.47 -8.79
C PRO A 250 1.89 -12.98 -9.13
N ALA A 251 1.77 -11.75 -9.62
CA ALA A 251 0.50 -11.25 -10.14
C ALA A 251 -0.01 -12.09 -11.34
N PRO A 252 -1.34 -12.14 -11.56
CA PRO A 252 -1.95 -12.83 -12.70
C PRO A 252 -1.56 -12.32 -14.10
#